data_AF-A0AAD7M2C2-F1
#
_entry.id   AF-A0AAD7M2C2-F1
#
_cell.length_a   1.000
_cell.length_b   1.000
_cell.length_c   1.000
_cell.angle_alpha   90.00
_cell.angle_beta   90.00
_cell.angle_gamma   90.00
#
_symmetry.space_group_name_H-M   'P 1'
#
loop_
_entity.id
_entity.type
_entity.pdbx_description
1 polymer ?
#
loop_
_entity_poly.entity_id
_entity_poly.type
_entity_poly.pdbx_seq_one_letter_code
_entity_poly.pdbx_strand_id
1 'polypeptide(L)'
;MADDLCSFVKDFFITKAPKKSPLLWRMIVLVFAMVCGVYICSICLKQISTSTKTEFLDIQVIEKPCPEPNIEPREIPYVHYPKPKTYSRAECACNPVRYFAIFSLQRSGSGWFETLLNNHTNISSNGEIFSVKVRRSNISTIVETLDKLYNLDWISSASKNECTAAVGLKWMLNQGLMQNHEQIVEYFRTRGVSAIFLFRRNLLRRMISLLANQYDKDAKLLNGTHKSHVHSPHEAEILAKYKPTINSTLLMHDLRKVEETTNKALEYFKNTRHMVLYYEDVVKNRTKLMDVQDFLKVPQRDLKSRQVRIHKGSLSNQIDNWNDVKKTLTRTQYESFLHADN
;
A
#
# COMPACT_ATOMS: atom_id res chain seq x y z
N MET A 1 116.64 -2.27 -25.65
CA MET A 1 117.94 -1.58 -25.81
C MET A 1 117.66 -0.10 -25.99
N ALA A 2 118.35 0.74 -25.20
CA ALA A 2 118.58 2.19 -25.31
C ALA A 2 117.33 3.11 -25.47
N ASP A 3 116.95 3.84 -24.43
CA ASP A 3 117.27 5.27 -24.14
C ASP A 3 116.06 6.13 -24.59
N ASP A 4 115.57 7.19 -23.94
CA ASP A 4 116.29 8.31 -23.32
C ASP A 4 115.35 9.22 -22.47
N LEU A 5 116.00 10.15 -21.76
CA LEU A 5 115.65 11.16 -20.74
C LEU A 5 114.35 12.02 -20.78
N CYS A 6 113.78 12.14 -19.58
CA CYS A 6 113.44 13.32 -18.74
C CYS A 6 113.28 14.78 -19.30
N SER A 7 112.29 15.48 -18.68
CA SER A 7 112.27 16.89 -18.18
C SER A 7 111.45 18.02 -18.89
N PHE A 8 110.31 18.34 -18.25
CA PHE A 8 109.73 19.64 -17.81
C PHE A 8 110.13 21.05 -18.39
N VAL A 9 109.07 21.86 -18.69
CA VAL A 9 108.87 23.35 -18.56
C VAL A 9 108.68 24.24 -19.84
N LYS A 10 107.54 24.97 -19.85
CA LYS A 10 107.17 26.32 -20.41
C LYS A 10 106.58 26.54 -21.82
N ASP A 11 105.25 26.72 -21.83
CA ASP A 11 104.41 27.90 -22.18
C ASP A 11 104.43 28.69 -23.52
N PHE A 12 103.19 29.14 -23.84
CA PHE A 12 102.67 30.20 -24.74
C PHE A 12 102.20 29.77 -26.15
N PHE A 13 101.02 30.11 -26.71
CA PHE A 13 99.96 31.09 -26.40
C PHE A 13 98.64 30.77 -27.17
N ILE A 14 97.48 30.98 -26.50
CA ILE A 14 96.16 31.51 -26.97
C ILE A 14 95.41 30.90 -28.17
N THR A 15 94.19 30.40 -27.88
CA THR A 15 92.96 30.72 -28.64
C THR A 15 91.82 31.04 -27.66
N LYS A 16 91.16 32.20 -27.84
CA LYS A 16 90.09 32.73 -26.98
C LYS A 16 88.76 31.98 -27.19
N ALA A 17 88.12 31.56 -26.10
CA ALA A 17 86.70 31.18 -26.10
C ALA A 17 85.80 32.44 -26.08
N PRO A 18 84.67 32.48 -26.81
CA PRO A 18 83.82 33.66 -26.88
C PRO A 18 83.04 33.83 -25.58
N LYS A 19 83.12 35.03 -24.99
CA LYS A 19 82.31 35.46 -23.84
C LYS A 19 80.84 35.50 -24.26
N LYS A 20 80.03 34.52 -23.85
CA LYS A 20 78.56 34.63 -23.92
C LYS A 20 78.11 35.73 -22.96
N SER A 21 77.49 36.78 -23.48
CA SER A 21 77.13 37.95 -22.67
C SER A 21 76.00 37.60 -21.69
N PRO A 22 76.07 38.03 -20.41
CA PRO A 22 75.03 37.77 -19.41
C PRO A 22 73.69 38.45 -19.76
N LEU A 23 73.71 39.43 -20.66
CA LEU A 23 72.53 40.08 -21.23
C LEU A 23 71.70 39.12 -22.08
N LEU A 24 72.35 38.26 -22.88
CA LEU A 24 71.66 37.35 -23.79
C LEU A 24 70.87 36.28 -23.02
N TRP A 25 71.45 35.76 -21.93
CA TRP A 25 70.76 34.84 -21.01
C TRP A 25 69.59 35.49 -20.27
N ARG A 26 69.74 36.74 -19.82
CA ARG A 26 68.64 37.49 -19.19
C ARG A 26 67.50 37.73 -20.16
N MET A 27 67.78 38.03 -21.42
CA MET A 27 66.76 38.19 -22.46
C MET A 27 66.04 36.89 -22.76
N ILE A 28 66.75 35.76 -22.81
CA ILE A 28 66.13 34.43 -23.01
C ILE A 28 65.20 34.09 -21.84
N VAL A 29 65.62 34.32 -20.59
CA VAL A 29 64.79 34.06 -19.41
C VAL A 29 63.55 34.97 -19.39
N LEU A 30 63.69 36.24 -19.76
CA LEU A 30 62.56 37.16 -19.85
C LEU A 30 61.54 36.74 -20.93
N VAL A 31 62.02 36.31 -22.10
CA VAL A 31 61.15 35.79 -23.17
C VAL A 31 60.44 34.52 -22.71
N PHE A 32 61.14 33.60 -22.04
CA PHE A 32 60.55 32.37 -21.53
C PHE A 32 59.50 32.66 -20.45
N ALA A 33 59.77 33.59 -19.53
CA ALA A 33 58.83 34.04 -18.52
C ALA A 33 57.58 34.70 -19.13
N MET A 34 57.74 35.51 -20.18
CA MET A 34 56.61 36.09 -20.91
C MET A 34 55.76 35.04 -21.60
N VAL A 35 56.37 34.07 -22.30
CA VAL A 35 55.65 32.98 -22.99
C VAL A 35 54.91 32.10 -21.98
N CYS A 36 55.56 31.73 -20.87
CA CYS A 36 54.92 30.98 -19.79
C CYS A 36 53.78 31.79 -19.14
N GLY A 37 53.97 33.09 -18.92
CA GLY A 37 52.93 33.97 -18.40
C GLY A 37 51.71 34.06 -19.29
N VAL A 38 51.90 34.23 -20.61
CA VAL A 38 50.80 34.25 -21.59
C VAL A 38 50.12 32.88 -21.68
N TYR A 39 50.88 31.78 -21.62
CA TYR A 39 50.33 30.43 -21.64
C TYR A 39 49.47 30.13 -20.40
N ILE A 40 49.97 30.48 -19.20
CA ILE A 40 49.22 30.33 -17.95
C ILE A 40 47.97 31.22 -17.98
N CYS A 41 48.09 32.47 -18.43
CA CYS A 41 46.96 33.38 -18.55
C CYS A 41 45.92 32.88 -19.56
N SER A 42 46.35 32.27 -20.67
CA SER A 42 45.48 31.64 -21.67
C SER A 42 44.73 30.43 -21.10
N ILE A 43 45.38 29.61 -20.29
CA ILE A 43 44.72 28.49 -19.58
C ILE A 43 43.73 29.02 -18.55
N CYS A 44 44.10 30.02 -17.74
CA CYS A 44 43.20 30.63 -16.77
C CYS A 44 41.98 31.29 -17.45
N LEU A 45 42.17 31.96 -18.60
CA LEU A 45 41.07 32.52 -19.40
C LEU A 45 40.18 31.44 -20.02
N LYS A 46 40.76 30.31 -20.48
CA LYS A 46 39.98 29.14 -20.90
C LYS A 46 39.19 28.50 -19.75
N GLN A 47 39.73 28.52 -18.53
CA GLN A 47 39.09 27.98 -17.33
C GLN A 47 37.94 28.89 -16.86
N ILE A 48 38.10 30.22 -16.96
CA ILE A 48 37.03 31.19 -16.72
C ILE A 48 35.96 31.08 -17.81
N SER A 49 36.34 30.92 -19.09
CA SER A 49 35.36 30.82 -20.20
C SER A 49 34.56 29.51 -20.18
N THR A 50 35.18 28.41 -19.73
CA THR A 50 34.48 27.14 -19.46
C THR A 50 33.62 27.23 -18.19
N SER A 51 34.04 27.97 -17.17
CA SER A 51 33.21 28.25 -15.98
C SER A 51 32.01 29.18 -16.27
N THR A 52 32.08 30.04 -17.30
CA THR A 52 30.94 30.85 -17.76
C THR A 52 30.04 30.14 -18.75
N LYS A 53 30.43 28.95 -19.24
CA LYS A 53 29.48 27.96 -19.74
C LYS A 53 28.92 27.16 -18.55
N THR A 54 28.31 27.86 -17.61
CA THR A 54 27.08 27.35 -17.02
C THR A 54 26.16 27.10 -18.20
N GLU A 55 26.12 25.85 -18.63
CA GLU A 55 24.93 25.26 -19.22
C GLU A 55 23.79 25.83 -18.40
N PHE A 56 23.05 26.79 -18.96
CA PHE A 56 21.69 27.02 -18.53
C PHE A 56 21.03 25.68 -18.81
N LEU A 57 21.11 24.76 -17.83
CA LEU A 57 20.05 23.81 -17.60
C LEU A 57 18.84 24.70 -17.63
N ASP A 58 18.11 24.59 -18.73
CA ASP A 58 16.77 25.08 -18.85
C ASP A 58 16.06 24.41 -17.69
N ILE A 59 16.09 25.06 -16.52
CA ILE A 59 15.19 24.80 -15.44
C ILE A 59 13.89 25.25 -16.08
N GLN A 60 13.31 24.34 -16.86
CA GLN A 60 11.88 24.24 -16.94
C GLN A 60 11.48 24.30 -15.49
N VAL A 61 11.01 25.48 -15.09
CA VAL A 61 10.17 25.62 -13.94
C VAL A 61 9.10 24.59 -14.23
N ILE A 62 9.26 23.39 -13.65
CA ILE A 62 8.18 22.45 -13.55
C ILE A 62 7.21 23.27 -12.74
N GLU A 63 6.26 23.93 -13.43
CA GLU A 63 5.10 24.51 -12.78
C GLU A 63 4.66 23.42 -11.83
N LYS A 64 4.85 23.63 -10.52
CA LYS A 64 4.31 22.71 -9.54
C LYS A 64 2.81 22.87 -9.77
N PRO A 65 2.13 21.93 -10.45
CA PRO A 65 0.75 22.15 -10.87
C PRO A 65 -0.16 22.23 -9.65
N CYS A 66 0.37 21.77 -8.51
CA CYS A 66 -0.29 21.65 -7.24
C CYS A 66 0.39 22.57 -6.21
N PRO A 67 -0.40 23.23 -5.35
CA PRO A 67 0.13 23.89 -4.17
C PRO A 67 0.95 22.91 -3.33
N GLU A 68 1.98 23.38 -2.64
CA GLU A 68 2.66 22.53 -1.67
C GLU A 68 1.67 22.12 -0.57
N PRO A 69 1.41 20.82 -0.41
CA PRO A 69 0.39 20.38 0.51
C PRO A 69 0.92 20.51 1.94
N ASN A 70 0.17 21.18 2.81
CA ASN A 70 0.50 21.27 4.23
C ASN A 70 0.16 19.94 4.93
N ILE A 71 1.04 18.95 4.77
CA ILE A 71 0.89 17.60 5.31
C ILE A 71 1.87 17.42 6.46
N GLU A 72 1.36 16.97 7.62
CA GLU A 72 2.22 16.61 8.73
C GLU A 72 3.26 15.56 8.31
N PRO A 73 4.53 15.66 8.73
CA PRO A 73 5.59 14.73 8.31
C PRO A 73 5.25 13.24 8.51
N ARG A 74 4.46 12.92 9.54
CA ARG A 74 4.02 11.56 9.87
C ARG A 74 3.00 11.00 8.88
N GLU A 75 2.30 11.86 8.14
CA GLU A 75 1.25 11.49 7.20
C GLU A 75 1.76 11.39 5.75
N ILE A 76 2.95 11.93 5.45
CA ILE A 76 3.58 11.90 4.12
C ILE A 76 3.62 10.48 3.52
N PRO A 77 4.02 9.42 4.25
CA PRO A 77 4.12 8.08 3.67
C PRO A 77 2.79 7.49 3.18
N TYR A 78 1.66 8.01 3.67
CA TYR A 78 0.31 7.50 3.38
C TYR A 78 -0.42 8.32 2.32
N VAL A 79 0.21 9.36 1.78
CA VAL A 79 -0.36 10.27 0.79
C VAL A 79 0.28 10.05 -0.57
N HIS A 80 -0.55 9.75 -1.57
CA HIS A 80 -0.09 9.43 -2.91
C HIS A 80 -0.74 10.30 -3.97
N TYR A 81 -0.02 10.50 -5.07
CA TYR A 81 -0.51 11.22 -6.26
C TYR A 81 -0.42 10.26 -7.46
N PRO A 82 -1.32 9.25 -7.54
CA PRO A 82 -1.28 8.24 -8.59
C PRO A 82 -1.45 8.88 -9.97
N LYS A 83 -0.79 8.29 -10.97
CA LYS A 83 -0.82 8.71 -12.38
C LYS A 83 -1.32 7.52 -13.21
N PRO A 84 -2.65 7.32 -13.30
CA PRO A 84 -3.23 6.23 -14.07
C PRO A 84 -2.74 6.29 -15.52
N LYS A 85 -2.52 5.12 -16.12
CA LYS A 85 -2.11 4.99 -17.52
C LYS A 85 -3.30 5.07 -18.46
N THR A 86 -4.49 4.76 -17.95
CA THR A 86 -5.72 4.61 -18.74
C THR A 86 -6.50 5.91 -18.94
N TYR A 87 -6.27 6.94 -18.12
CA TYR A 87 -6.93 8.24 -18.23
C TYR A 87 -6.14 9.33 -17.51
N SER A 88 -6.47 10.61 -17.75
CA SER A 88 -5.95 11.73 -16.97
C SER A 88 -6.85 12.02 -15.78
N ARG A 89 -6.26 12.23 -14.60
CA ARG A 89 -7.00 12.69 -13.40
C ARG A 89 -7.50 14.13 -13.51
N ALA A 90 -7.09 14.88 -14.54
CA ALA A 90 -7.51 16.26 -14.80
C ALA A 90 -7.48 17.14 -13.53
N GLU A 91 -8.60 17.78 -13.17
CA GLU A 91 -8.74 18.60 -11.96
C GLU A 91 -8.40 17.87 -10.65
N CYS A 92 -8.50 16.53 -10.63
CA CYS A 92 -8.17 15.72 -9.47
C CYS A 92 -6.67 15.38 -9.35
N ALA A 93 -5.81 15.80 -10.30
CA ALA A 93 -4.39 15.44 -10.29
C ALA A 93 -3.68 15.85 -8.99
N CYS A 94 -4.08 17.00 -8.42
CA CYS A 94 -3.54 17.55 -7.17
C CYS A 94 -4.24 17.05 -5.91
N ASN A 95 -5.24 16.17 -6.02
CA ASN A 95 -5.90 15.59 -4.86
C ASN A 95 -5.12 14.36 -4.38
N PRO A 96 -4.69 14.34 -3.12
CA PRO A 96 -3.99 13.19 -2.55
C PRO A 96 -4.93 12.00 -2.45
N VAL A 97 -4.37 10.81 -2.61
CA VAL A 97 -5.07 9.52 -2.52
C VAL A 97 -4.41 8.68 -1.43
N ARG A 98 -5.24 8.13 -0.54
CA ARG A 98 -4.83 7.20 0.51
C ARG A 98 -5.20 5.78 0.14
N TYR A 99 -4.29 4.85 0.39
CA TYR A 99 -4.49 3.44 0.08
C TYR A 99 -5.01 2.69 1.30
N PHE A 100 -6.00 1.83 1.09
CA PHE A 100 -6.51 0.98 2.17
C PHE A 100 -6.88 -0.43 1.73
N ALA A 101 -6.93 -1.35 2.69
CA ALA A 101 -7.48 -2.68 2.49
C ALA A 101 -8.36 -3.10 3.67
N ILE A 102 -9.53 -3.66 3.38
CA ILE A 102 -10.47 -4.21 4.38
C ILE A 102 -10.15 -5.70 4.56
N PHE A 103 -9.57 -6.07 5.69
CA PHE A 103 -9.26 -7.44 6.04
C PHE A 103 -10.39 -8.07 6.84
N SER A 104 -10.86 -9.23 6.40
CA SER A 104 -12.04 -9.88 6.98
C SER A 104 -12.02 -11.40 6.78
N LEU A 105 -12.89 -12.09 7.50
CA LEU A 105 -13.29 -13.47 7.19
C LEU A 105 -14.65 -13.46 6.47
N GLN A 106 -15.00 -14.54 5.77
CA GLN A 106 -16.34 -14.66 5.19
C GLN A 106 -17.43 -14.51 6.26
N ARG A 107 -18.53 -13.85 5.90
CA ARG A 107 -19.71 -13.62 6.76
C ARG A 107 -19.47 -12.76 8.01
N SER A 108 -18.43 -11.93 7.99
CA SER A 108 -18.13 -10.96 9.07
C SER A 108 -18.68 -9.55 8.81
N GLY A 109 -19.56 -9.38 7.82
CA GLY A 109 -20.21 -8.10 7.52
C GLY A 109 -19.45 -7.18 6.56
N SER A 110 -18.29 -7.61 6.03
CA SER A 110 -17.45 -6.80 5.16
C SER A 110 -18.08 -6.40 3.83
N GLY A 111 -18.99 -7.21 3.27
CA GLY A 111 -19.78 -6.80 2.10
C GLY A 111 -20.72 -5.62 2.38
N TRP A 112 -21.39 -5.62 3.54
CA TRP A 112 -22.24 -4.50 3.96
C TRP A 112 -21.40 -3.27 4.28
N PHE A 113 -20.32 -3.43 5.04
CA PHE A 113 -19.40 -2.35 5.39
C PHE A 113 -18.78 -1.69 4.15
N GLU A 114 -18.36 -2.48 3.16
CA GLU A 114 -17.87 -1.96 1.89
C GLU A 114 -18.92 -1.10 1.16
N THR A 115 -20.20 -1.50 1.17
CA THR A 115 -21.25 -0.67 0.55
C THR A 115 -21.46 0.66 1.27
N LEU A 116 -21.21 0.73 2.59
CA LEU A 116 -21.23 1.98 3.33
C LEU A 116 -20.08 2.88 2.88
N LEU A 117 -18.86 2.34 2.78
CA LEU A 117 -17.72 3.13 2.31
C LEU A 117 -17.90 3.61 0.87
N ASN A 118 -18.39 2.76 -0.02
CA ASN A 118 -18.67 3.12 -1.41
C ASN A 118 -19.85 4.10 -1.58
N ASN A 119 -20.63 4.37 -0.54
CA ASN A 119 -21.60 5.47 -0.54
C ASN A 119 -20.91 6.84 -0.41
N HIS A 120 -19.70 6.91 0.16
CA HIS A 120 -18.90 8.13 0.20
C HIS A 120 -18.41 8.51 -1.21
N THR A 121 -18.50 9.78 -1.57
CA THR A 121 -18.13 10.27 -2.92
C THR A 121 -16.63 10.14 -3.21
N ASN A 122 -15.79 10.25 -2.17
CA ASN A 122 -14.33 10.22 -2.31
C ASN A 122 -13.68 8.88 -1.91
N ILE A 123 -14.46 7.84 -1.59
CA ILE A 123 -13.93 6.51 -1.28
C ILE A 123 -14.32 5.54 -2.40
N SER A 124 -13.36 4.74 -2.85
CA SER A 124 -13.58 3.65 -3.81
C SER A 124 -12.98 2.33 -3.28
N SER A 125 -13.85 1.40 -2.88
CA SER A 125 -13.49 0.02 -2.53
C SER A 125 -13.90 -0.92 -3.66
N ASN A 126 -12.92 -1.65 -4.21
CA ASN A 126 -13.04 -2.39 -5.46
C ASN A 126 -13.42 -3.88 -5.30
N GLY A 127 -14.10 -4.24 -4.20
CA GLY A 127 -14.56 -5.61 -3.97
C GLY A 127 -13.43 -6.58 -3.63
N GLU A 128 -13.74 -7.87 -3.74
CA GLU A 128 -12.81 -8.98 -3.48
C GLU A 128 -11.99 -9.33 -4.71
N ILE A 129 -11.08 -8.45 -5.12
CA ILE A 129 -10.29 -8.66 -6.34
C ILE A 129 -9.47 -9.97 -6.30
N PHE A 130 -9.04 -10.40 -5.11
CA PHE A 130 -8.28 -11.63 -4.88
C PHE A 130 -9.13 -12.89 -4.63
N SER A 131 -10.46 -12.80 -4.76
CA SER A 131 -11.31 -13.99 -4.86
C SER A 131 -10.94 -14.83 -6.10
N VAL A 132 -10.45 -14.17 -7.16
CA VAL A 132 -9.97 -14.78 -8.40
C VAL A 132 -8.59 -15.40 -8.19
N LYS A 133 -8.50 -16.73 -8.32
CA LYS A 133 -7.26 -17.51 -8.02
C LYS A 133 -6.04 -17.04 -8.80
N VAL A 134 -6.19 -16.73 -10.09
CA VAL A 134 -5.06 -16.31 -10.96
C VAL A 134 -4.36 -15.06 -10.43
N ARG A 135 -5.11 -14.13 -9.82
CA ARG A 135 -4.56 -12.87 -9.28
C ARG A 135 -3.75 -13.05 -7.99
N ARG A 136 -3.79 -14.25 -7.41
CA ARG A 136 -3.07 -14.61 -6.18
C ARG A 136 -2.29 -15.91 -6.32
N SER A 137 -1.85 -16.22 -7.55
CA SER A 137 -1.04 -17.40 -7.86
C SER A 137 0.32 -17.36 -7.16
N ASN A 138 0.93 -16.17 -7.06
CA ASN A 138 2.18 -15.90 -6.35
C ASN A 138 2.26 -14.43 -5.90
N ILE A 139 3.30 -14.09 -5.15
CA ILE A 139 3.48 -12.74 -4.62
C ILE A 139 3.69 -11.67 -5.70
N SER A 140 4.39 -11.96 -6.80
CA SER A 140 4.59 -10.99 -7.91
C SER A 140 3.25 -10.57 -8.48
N THR A 141 2.37 -11.53 -8.77
CA THR A 141 1.04 -11.26 -9.31
C THR A 141 0.15 -10.50 -8.33
N ILE A 142 0.29 -10.75 -7.03
CA ILE A 142 -0.39 -9.98 -5.98
C ILE A 142 0.06 -8.52 -6.02
N VAL A 143 1.38 -8.28 -6.01
CA VAL A 143 1.96 -6.93 -6.04
C VAL A 143 1.57 -6.18 -7.30
N GLU A 144 1.68 -6.80 -8.48
CA GLU A 144 1.23 -6.21 -9.76
C GLU A 144 -0.25 -5.82 -9.73
N THR A 145 -1.09 -6.66 -9.14
CA THR A 145 -2.53 -6.39 -8.98
C THR A 145 -2.77 -5.21 -8.04
N LEU A 146 -2.06 -5.14 -6.91
CA LEU A 146 -2.14 -4.02 -5.98
C LEU A 146 -1.64 -2.71 -6.60
N ASP A 147 -0.53 -2.74 -7.33
CA ASP A 147 0.00 -1.56 -8.01
C ASP A 147 -0.96 -1.04 -9.08
N LYS A 148 -1.61 -1.95 -9.84
CA LYS A 148 -2.67 -1.55 -10.78
C LYS A 148 -3.85 -0.90 -10.06
N LEU A 149 -4.29 -1.45 -8.94
CA LEU A 149 -5.38 -0.89 -8.11
C LEU A 149 -5.02 0.50 -7.59
N TYR A 150 -3.88 0.62 -6.92
CA TYR A 150 -3.47 1.83 -6.24
C TYR A 150 -3.01 2.93 -7.20
N ASN A 151 -2.57 2.59 -8.41
CA ASN A 151 -2.37 3.57 -9.49
C ASN A 151 -3.69 4.05 -10.14
N LEU A 152 -4.85 3.62 -9.63
CA LEU A 152 -6.18 3.91 -10.17
C LEU A 152 -6.44 3.38 -11.58
N ASP A 153 -5.70 2.37 -12.03
CA ASP A 153 -5.90 1.69 -13.33
C ASP A 153 -6.86 0.50 -13.24
N TRP A 154 -7.51 0.32 -12.10
CA TRP A 154 -8.51 -0.72 -11.88
C TRP A 154 -9.92 -0.23 -12.20
N ILE A 155 -10.45 -0.72 -13.32
CA ILE A 155 -11.80 -0.37 -13.77
C ILE A 155 -12.80 -1.29 -13.05
N SER A 156 -13.72 -0.69 -12.31
CA SER A 156 -14.82 -1.40 -11.66
C SER A 156 -16.06 -0.52 -11.54
N SER A 157 -17.18 -1.08 -11.10
CA SER A 157 -18.37 -0.30 -10.77
C SER A 157 -18.19 0.62 -9.56
N ALA A 158 -17.07 0.52 -8.83
CA ALA A 158 -16.71 1.42 -7.73
C ALA A 158 -16.00 2.69 -8.20
N SER A 159 -15.62 2.79 -9.49
CA SER A 159 -15.08 4.01 -10.08
C SER A 159 -16.05 5.18 -9.89
N LYS A 160 -15.51 6.35 -9.53
CA LYS A 160 -16.27 7.57 -9.23
C LYS A 160 -16.00 8.62 -10.30
N ASN A 161 -16.98 9.49 -10.54
CA ASN A 161 -16.78 10.66 -11.39
C ASN A 161 -16.09 11.79 -10.61
N GLU A 162 -16.20 11.76 -9.29
CA GLU A 162 -15.56 12.69 -8.37
C GLU A 162 -14.12 12.29 -8.06
N CYS A 163 -13.35 13.25 -7.53
CA CYS A 163 -11.99 13.01 -7.10
C CYS A 163 -11.92 11.99 -5.96
N THR A 164 -11.37 10.82 -6.26
CA THR A 164 -11.10 9.77 -5.28
C THR A 164 -9.99 10.25 -4.34
N ALA A 165 -10.25 10.19 -3.02
CA ALA A 165 -9.31 10.52 -1.96
C ALA A 165 -8.86 9.29 -1.16
N ALA A 166 -9.63 8.20 -1.19
CA ALA A 166 -9.23 6.92 -0.66
C ALA A 166 -9.61 5.79 -1.62
N VAL A 167 -8.64 4.93 -1.96
CA VAL A 167 -8.86 3.77 -2.84
C VAL A 167 -8.39 2.50 -2.15
N GLY A 168 -9.15 1.44 -2.33
CA GLY A 168 -8.85 0.19 -1.67
C GLY A 168 -9.63 -1.00 -2.21
N LEU A 169 -9.56 -2.07 -1.44
CA LEU A 169 -10.18 -3.35 -1.73
C LEU A 169 -10.68 -4.03 -0.46
N LYS A 170 -11.53 -5.03 -0.66
CA LYS A 170 -11.87 -6.01 0.36
C LYS A 170 -11.02 -7.26 0.13
N TRP A 171 -10.41 -7.79 1.18
CA TRP A 171 -9.52 -8.94 1.09
C TRP A 171 -9.78 -9.92 2.22
N MET A 172 -10.22 -11.12 1.86
CA MET A 172 -10.46 -12.15 2.87
C MET A 172 -9.15 -12.79 3.32
N LEU A 173 -9.01 -13.12 4.60
CA LEU A 173 -7.77 -13.69 5.15
C LEU A 173 -7.31 -14.97 4.41
N ASN A 174 -8.26 -15.78 3.92
CA ASN A 174 -7.99 -17.01 3.18
C ASN A 174 -7.71 -16.80 1.67
N GLN A 175 -7.64 -15.55 1.20
CA GLN A 175 -7.41 -15.19 -0.21
C GLN A 175 -5.93 -14.90 -0.49
N GLY A 176 -5.00 -15.70 0.02
CA GLY A 176 -3.56 -15.53 -0.20
C GLY A 176 -2.89 -14.51 0.75
N LEU A 177 -3.68 -13.74 1.51
CA LEU A 177 -3.18 -12.73 2.44
C LEU A 177 -2.30 -13.36 3.54
N MET A 178 -2.83 -14.37 4.23
CA MET A 178 -2.11 -15.02 5.34
C MET A 178 -0.90 -15.81 4.87
N GLN A 179 -0.95 -16.39 3.67
CA GLN A 179 0.14 -17.19 3.09
C GLN A 179 1.34 -16.32 2.68
N ASN A 180 1.11 -15.09 2.23
CA ASN A 180 2.16 -14.17 1.76
C ASN A 180 2.32 -12.95 2.67
N HIS A 181 2.03 -13.13 3.97
CA HIS A 181 1.89 -12.02 4.91
C HIS A 181 3.16 -11.18 5.04
N GLU A 182 4.36 -11.78 5.05
CA GLU A 182 5.63 -11.06 5.20
C GLU A 182 5.82 -10.03 4.07
N GLN A 183 5.66 -10.46 2.82
CA GLN A 183 5.84 -9.59 1.66
C GLN A 183 4.71 -8.56 1.54
N ILE A 184 3.48 -8.92 1.94
CA ILE A 184 2.35 -7.99 1.93
C ILE A 184 2.51 -6.93 3.02
N VAL A 185 2.96 -7.30 4.23
CA VAL A 185 3.26 -6.35 5.31
C VAL A 185 4.33 -5.36 4.86
N GLU A 186 5.38 -5.85 4.21
CA GLU A 186 6.43 -4.98 3.66
C GLU A 186 5.89 -4.06 2.57
N TYR A 187 5.05 -4.57 1.66
CA TYR A 187 4.36 -3.74 0.67
C TYR A 187 3.52 -2.65 1.34
N PHE A 188 2.73 -2.99 2.37
CA PHE A 188 1.86 -2.05 3.07
C PHE A 188 2.66 -0.95 3.78
N ARG A 189 3.79 -1.31 4.40
CA ARG A 189 4.70 -0.37 5.07
C ARG A 189 5.35 0.59 4.07
N THR A 190 5.86 0.06 2.96
CA THR A 190 6.58 0.83 1.94
C THR A 190 5.64 1.67 1.08
N ARG A 191 4.41 1.22 0.86
CA ARG A 191 3.41 1.89 0.01
C ARG A 191 2.35 2.64 0.81
N GLY A 192 2.49 2.77 2.13
CA GLY A 192 1.56 3.56 2.95
C GLY A 192 0.13 3.03 2.93
N VAL A 193 -0.07 1.72 2.86
CA VAL A 193 -1.42 1.14 2.83
C VAL A 193 -1.95 0.99 4.25
N SER A 194 -3.16 1.50 4.49
CA SER A 194 -3.86 1.40 5.77
C SER A 194 -4.75 0.15 5.83
N ALA A 195 -4.56 -0.70 6.84
CA ALA A 195 -5.37 -1.91 7.02
C ALA A 195 -6.59 -1.64 7.93
N ILE A 196 -7.78 -2.03 7.49
CA ILE A 196 -9.02 -1.99 8.28
C ILE A 196 -9.43 -3.43 8.55
N PHE A 197 -9.22 -3.92 9.77
CA PHE A 197 -9.71 -5.22 10.17
C PHE A 197 -11.19 -5.12 10.53
N LEU A 198 -12.03 -5.91 9.88
CA LEU A 198 -13.43 -6.06 10.24
C LEU A 198 -13.73 -7.53 10.55
N PHE A 199 -13.95 -7.79 11.84
CA PHE A 199 -14.30 -9.13 12.33
C PHE A 199 -15.69 -9.16 12.94
N ARG A 200 -16.17 -10.35 13.26
CA ARG A 200 -17.45 -10.57 13.93
C ARG A 200 -17.20 -11.29 15.24
N ARG A 201 -17.59 -10.68 16.37
CA ARG A 201 -17.36 -11.25 17.70
C ARG A 201 -18.12 -12.55 17.88
N ASN A 202 -19.39 -12.59 17.46
CA ASN A 202 -20.19 -13.81 17.59
C ASN A 202 -19.86 -14.81 16.47
N LEU A 203 -18.89 -15.70 16.74
CA LEU A 203 -18.38 -16.69 15.79
C LEU A 203 -19.42 -17.78 15.46
N LEU A 204 -20.33 -18.10 16.40
CA LEU A 204 -21.45 -19.02 16.16
C LEU A 204 -22.43 -18.43 15.13
N ARG A 205 -22.84 -17.17 15.31
CA ARG A 205 -23.68 -16.44 14.33
C ARG A 205 -23.02 -16.36 12.97
N ARG A 206 -21.69 -16.17 12.93
CA ARG A 206 -20.93 -16.21 11.68
C ARG A 206 -21.03 -17.60 11.02
N MET A 207 -20.82 -18.68 11.78
CA MET A 207 -20.90 -20.05 11.29
C MET A 207 -22.28 -20.37 10.70
N ILE A 208 -23.37 -20.01 11.39
CA ILE A 208 -24.74 -20.18 10.88
C ILE A 208 -24.90 -19.48 9.54
N SER A 209 -24.46 -18.21 9.46
CA SER A 209 -24.56 -17.46 8.20
C SER A 209 -23.68 -18.02 7.09
N LEU A 210 -22.58 -18.69 7.42
CA LEU A 210 -21.71 -19.36 6.46
C LEU A 210 -22.40 -20.60 5.89
N LEU A 211 -22.95 -21.45 6.77
CA LEU A 211 -23.68 -22.65 6.37
C LEU A 211 -24.92 -22.31 5.54
N ALA A 212 -25.70 -21.30 5.94
CA ALA A 212 -26.85 -20.85 5.18
C ALA A 212 -26.47 -20.28 3.79
N ASN A 213 -25.38 -19.51 3.71
CA ASN A 213 -24.88 -19.01 2.43
C ASN A 213 -24.38 -20.15 1.53
N GLN A 214 -23.73 -21.16 2.09
CA GLN A 214 -23.28 -22.33 1.34
C GLN A 214 -24.46 -23.14 0.81
N TYR A 215 -25.50 -23.34 1.63
CA TYR A 215 -26.73 -23.99 1.18
C TYR A 215 -27.40 -23.25 0.02
N ASP A 216 -27.56 -21.93 0.11
CA ASP A 216 -28.13 -21.13 -0.98
C ASP A 216 -27.29 -21.16 -2.27
N LYS A 217 -25.98 -21.39 -2.17
CA LYS A 217 -25.12 -21.53 -3.36
C LYS A 217 -25.56 -22.71 -4.23
N ASP A 218 -25.98 -23.79 -3.59
CA ASP A 218 -26.36 -25.04 -4.24
C ASP A 218 -27.88 -25.06 -4.52
N ALA A 219 -28.70 -24.66 -3.54
CA ALA A 219 -30.16 -24.66 -3.63
C ALA A 219 -30.74 -23.48 -4.44
N LYS A 220 -30.02 -22.35 -4.52
CA LYS A 220 -30.38 -21.15 -5.29
C LYS A 220 -31.81 -20.67 -5.01
N LEU A 221 -32.08 -20.36 -3.75
CA LEU A 221 -33.43 -20.16 -3.21
C LEU A 221 -34.16 -18.94 -3.80
N LEU A 222 -33.43 -18.01 -4.42
CA LEU A 222 -33.99 -16.80 -5.03
C LEU A 222 -33.98 -16.92 -6.56
N ASN A 223 -35.09 -17.42 -7.11
CA ASN A 223 -35.32 -17.53 -8.56
C ASN A 223 -34.17 -18.26 -9.30
N GLY A 224 -33.64 -19.34 -8.73
CA GLY A 224 -32.55 -20.10 -9.34
C GLY A 224 -31.21 -19.36 -9.37
N THR A 225 -31.05 -18.30 -8.57
CA THR A 225 -29.80 -17.54 -8.43
C THR A 225 -29.30 -17.56 -6.98
N HIS A 226 -28.01 -17.79 -6.78
CA HIS A 226 -27.34 -17.61 -5.49
C HIS A 226 -27.19 -16.12 -5.16
N LYS A 227 -27.56 -15.70 -3.94
CA LYS A 227 -27.38 -14.32 -3.47
C LYS A 227 -26.73 -14.28 -2.10
N SER A 228 -25.46 -13.89 -2.05
CA SER A 228 -24.72 -13.76 -0.78
C SER A 228 -25.19 -12.56 0.08
N HIS A 229 -25.83 -11.57 -0.56
CA HIS A 229 -26.40 -10.37 0.03
C HIS A 229 -27.73 -10.04 -0.66
N VAL A 230 -28.66 -9.45 0.08
CA VAL A 230 -30.00 -9.10 -0.41
C VAL A 230 -30.33 -7.65 -0.10
N HIS A 231 -31.26 -7.09 -0.87
CA HIS A 231 -31.70 -5.70 -0.76
C HIS A 231 -33.16 -5.56 -0.34
N SER A 232 -33.92 -6.66 -0.37
CA SER A 232 -35.32 -6.71 0.07
C SER A 232 -35.47 -7.46 1.39
N PRO A 233 -36.31 -6.98 2.32
CA PRO A 233 -36.72 -7.75 3.49
C PRO A 233 -37.35 -9.10 3.13
N HIS A 234 -38.09 -9.17 2.02
CA HIS A 234 -38.74 -10.42 1.58
C HIS A 234 -37.73 -11.49 1.15
N GLU A 235 -36.72 -11.09 0.37
CA GLU A 235 -35.61 -11.98 -0.02
C GLU A 235 -34.83 -12.46 1.22
N ALA A 236 -34.60 -11.55 2.18
CA ALA A 236 -33.95 -11.88 3.44
C ALA A 236 -34.74 -12.93 4.23
N GLU A 237 -36.06 -12.81 4.29
CA GLU A 237 -36.94 -13.79 4.94
C GLU A 237 -36.88 -15.17 4.27
N ILE A 238 -36.87 -15.24 2.93
CA ILE A 238 -36.73 -16.51 2.20
C ILE A 238 -35.42 -17.20 2.57
N LEU A 239 -34.30 -16.48 2.51
CA LEU A 239 -32.98 -17.04 2.84
C LEU A 239 -32.86 -17.43 4.33
N ALA A 240 -33.53 -16.71 5.23
CA ALA A 240 -33.51 -16.98 6.66
C ALA A 240 -34.31 -18.23 7.07
N LYS A 241 -35.15 -18.80 6.20
CA LYS A 241 -35.92 -20.02 6.48
C LYS A 241 -35.04 -21.25 6.67
N TYR A 242 -33.90 -21.30 5.99
CA TYR A 242 -32.98 -22.43 6.14
C TYR A 242 -32.28 -22.37 7.51
N LYS A 243 -32.40 -23.48 8.26
CA LYS A 243 -31.75 -23.67 9.55
C LYS A 243 -30.68 -24.75 9.41
N PRO A 244 -29.38 -24.40 9.42
CA PRO A 244 -28.34 -25.42 9.37
C PRO A 244 -28.34 -26.29 10.62
N THR A 245 -28.03 -27.57 10.43
CA THR A 245 -27.59 -28.47 11.49
C THR A 245 -26.09 -28.26 11.71
N ILE A 246 -25.68 -27.97 12.94
CA ILE A 246 -24.27 -27.73 13.30
C ILE A 246 -23.65 -29.01 13.82
N ASN A 247 -22.45 -29.35 13.35
CA ASN A 247 -21.69 -30.47 13.89
C ASN A 247 -21.13 -30.12 15.28
N SER A 248 -21.85 -30.52 16.34
CA SER A 248 -21.48 -30.27 17.73
C SER A 248 -20.11 -30.85 18.11
N THR A 249 -19.70 -31.97 17.50
CA THR A 249 -18.40 -32.60 17.79
C THR A 249 -17.21 -31.74 17.35
N LEU A 250 -17.35 -31.02 16.23
CA LEU A 250 -16.29 -30.14 15.69
C LEU A 250 -16.44 -28.67 16.09
N LEU A 251 -17.58 -28.31 16.69
CA LEU A 251 -17.94 -26.91 16.96
C LEU A 251 -16.87 -26.14 17.73
N MET A 252 -16.38 -26.67 18.86
CA MET A 252 -15.35 -26.00 19.65
C MET A 252 -14.05 -25.79 18.88
N HIS A 253 -13.62 -26.81 18.13
CA HIS A 253 -12.42 -26.73 17.29
C HIS A 253 -12.57 -25.66 16.22
N ASP A 254 -13.71 -25.61 15.53
CA ASP A 254 -13.95 -24.67 14.45
C ASP A 254 -14.06 -23.23 14.94
N LEU A 255 -14.66 -22.99 16.11
CA LEU A 255 -14.68 -21.67 16.74
C LEU A 255 -13.26 -21.21 17.09
N ARG A 256 -12.48 -22.09 17.75
CA ARG A 256 -11.09 -21.82 18.13
C ARG A 256 -10.20 -21.53 16.94
N LYS A 257 -10.28 -22.34 15.88
CA LYS A 257 -9.47 -22.15 14.66
C LYS A 257 -9.65 -20.75 14.07
N VAL A 258 -10.87 -20.22 14.11
CA VAL A 258 -11.11 -18.89 13.54
C VAL A 258 -10.65 -17.76 14.47
N GLU A 259 -10.76 -17.95 15.79
CA GLU A 259 -10.15 -17.05 16.78
C GLU A 259 -8.62 -17.00 16.60
N GLU A 260 -7.96 -18.15 16.50
CA GLU A 260 -6.53 -18.27 16.23
C GLU A 260 -6.14 -17.59 14.90
N THR A 261 -6.92 -17.81 13.83
CA THR A 261 -6.69 -17.15 12.53
C THR A 261 -6.79 -15.64 12.63
N THR A 262 -7.74 -15.13 13.42
CA THR A 262 -7.95 -13.71 13.66
C THR A 262 -6.77 -13.11 14.41
N ASN A 263 -6.37 -13.73 15.51
CA ASN A 263 -5.23 -13.29 16.33
C ASN A 263 -3.93 -13.30 15.52
N LYS A 264 -3.72 -14.34 14.72
CA LYS A 264 -2.55 -14.45 13.84
C LYS A 264 -2.51 -13.35 12.78
N ALA A 265 -3.65 -12.97 12.22
CA ALA A 265 -3.71 -11.87 11.26
C ALA A 265 -3.38 -10.52 11.92
N LEU A 266 -3.90 -10.27 13.12
CA LEU A 266 -3.56 -9.06 13.88
C LEU A 266 -2.07 -9.02 14.23
N GLU A 267 -1.50 -10.14 14.65
CA GLU A 267 -0.08 -10.24 14.99
C GLU A 267 0.82 -9.98 13.77
N TYR A 268 0.50 -10.56 12.61
CA TYR A 268 1.26 -10.34 11.38
C TYR A 268 1.29 -8.87 10.94
N PHE A 269 0.20 -8.15 11.12
CA PHE A 269 0.06 -6.77 10.67
C PHE A 269 0.22 -5.74 11.78
N LYS A 270 0.65 -6.13 12.98
CA LYS A 270 0.75 -5.26 14.18
C LYS A 270 1.58 -4.00 13.95
N ASN A 271 2.58 -4.08 13.07
CA ASN A 271 3.50 -2.99 12.73
C ASN A 271 3.07 -2.20 11.49
N THR A 272 1.89 -2.47 10.91
CA THR A 272 1.32 -1.65 9.83
C THR A 272 0.34 -0.63 10.40
N ARG A 273 0.05 0.44 9.66
CA ARG A 273 -1.02 1.38 10.05
C ARG A 273 -2.36 0.66 9.93
N HIS A 274 -2.97 0.32 11.06
CA HIS A 274 -4.21 -0.43 11.05
C HIS A 274 -5.22 0.06 12.09
N MET A 275 -6.49 -0.27 11.85
CA MET A 275 -7.57 -0.17 12.83
C MET A 275 -8.33 -1.49 12.91
N VAL A 276 -8.87 -1.80 14.09
CA VAL A 276 -9.66 -3.02 14.32
C VAL A 276 -11.09 -2.65 14.67
N LEU A 277 -12.01 -3.22 13.92
CA LEU A 277 -13.45 -3.05 14.07
C LEU A 277 -14.12 -4.40 14.22
N TYR A 278 -15.20 -4.41 14.99
CA TYR A 278 -16.10 -5.53 15.07
C TYR A 278 -17.46 -5.14 14.53
N TYR A 279 -18.07 -6.05 13.76
CA TYR A 279 -19.37 -5.87 13.13
C TYR A 279 -20.43 -5.36 14.11
N GLU A 280 -20.48 -5.97 15.29
CA GLU A 280 -21.41 -5.63 16.37
C GLU A 280 -21.25 -4.16 16.81
N ASP A 281 -20.01 -3.67 16.91
CA ASP A 281 -19.70 -2.29 17.30
C ASP A 281 -20.14 -1.30 16.21
N VAL A 282 -19.92 -1.64 14.93
CA VAL A 282 -20.31 -0.79 13.79
C VAL A 282 -21.84 -0.73 13.62
N VAL A 283 -22.54 -1.84 13.89
CA VAL A 283 -24.01 -1.87 13.84
C VAL A 283 -24.63 -1.08 14.99
N LYS A 284 -24.08 -1.23 16.20
CA LYS A 284 -24.62 -0.59 17.41
C LYS A 284 -24.29 0.90 17.50
N ASN A 285 -23.08 1.29 17.10
CA ASN A 285 -22.59 2.65 17.23
C ASN A 285 -22.15 3.23 15.88
N ARG A 286 -22.97 4.13 15.34
CA ARG A 286 -22.69 4.80 14.06
C ARG A 286 -21.44 5.69 14.09
N THR A 287 -20.99 6.17 15.25
CA THR A 287 -19.76 6.96 15.33
C THR A 287 -18.53 6.16 14.87
N LYS A 288 -18.58 4.82 14.90
CA LYS A 288 -17.51 3.98 14.35
C LYS A 288 -17.29 4.17 12.85
N LEU A 289 -18.32 4.60 12.10
CA LEU A 289 -18.15 4.96 10.69
C LEU A 289 -17.49 6.33 10.51
N MET A 290 -17.62 7.24 11.49
CA MET A 290 -16.88 8.50 11.51
C MET A 290 -15.40 8.22 11.80
N ASP A 291 -15.10 7.37 12.79
CA ASP A 291 -13.73 6.93 13.09
C ASP A 291 -13.01 6.38 11.85
N VAL A 292 -13.72 5.63 10.98
CA VAL A 292 -13.16 5.10 9.72
C VAL A 292 -12.88 6.21 8.71
N GLN A 293 -13.78 7.18 8.58
CA GLN A 293 -13.59 8.31 7.67
C GLN A 293 -12.40 9.17 8.12
N ASP A 294 -12.25 9.40 9.42
CA ASP A 294 -11.11 10.10 10.01
C ASP A 294 -9.80 9.31 9.84
N PHE A 295 -9.84 7.99 10.01
CA PHE A 295 -8.70 7.11 9.79
C PHE A 295 -8.20 7.19 8.34
N LEU A 296 -9.13 7.22 7.38
CA LEU A 296 -8.86 7.41 5.95
C LEU A 296 -8.67 8.87 5.54
N LYS A 297 -8.78 9.83 6.47
CA LYS A 297 -8.65 11.28 6.25
C LYS A 297 -9.53 11.79 5.11
N VAL A 298 -10.77 11.31 5.03
CA VAL A 298 -11.79 11.85 4.13
C VAL A 298 -12.82 12.65 4.93
N PRO A 299 -13.52 13.63 4.32
CA PRO A 299 -14.56 14.38 5.02
C PRO A 299 -15.62 13.45 5.61
N GLN A 300 -16.07 13.72 6.83
CA GLN A 300 -17.14 12.92 7.42
C GLN A 300 -18.46 13.15 6.69
N ARG A 301 -19.15 12.06 6.38
CA ARG A 301 -20.50 12.04 5.80
C ARG A 301 -21.35 10.94 6.39
N ASP A 302 -22.66 11.09 6.25
CA ASP A 302 -23.62 10.06 6.57
C ASP A 302 -23.58 8.94 5.53
N LEU A 303 -23.10 7.76 5.93
CA LEU A 303 -22.99 6.59 5.07
C LEU A 303 -24.26 5.74 5.13
N LYS A 304 -24.76 5.33 3.96
CA LYS A 304 -25.97 4.52 3.81
C LYS A 304 -25.71 3.26 2.99
N SER A 305 -26.37 2.16 3.36
CA SER A 305 -26.34 0.90 2.62
C SER A 305 -27.76 0.44 2.31
N ARG A 306 -27.93 -0.16 1.13
CA ARG A 306 -29.18 -0.82 0.73
C ARG A 306 -29.22 -2.29 1.13
N GLN A 307 -28.14 -2.85 1.69
CA GLN A 307 -28.14 -4.26 2.07
C GLN A 307 -28.96 -4.48 3.35
N VAL A 308 -29.71 -5.58 3.38
CA VAL A 308 -30.52 -5.97 4.53
C VAL A 308 -29.89 -7.18 5.22
N ARG A 309 -29.92 -7.18 6.56
CA ARG A 309 -29.50 -8.33 7.37
C ARG A 309 -30.48 -9.50 7.19
N ILE A 310 -29.95 -10.64 6.77
CA ILE A 310 -30.72 -11.88 6.54
C ILE A 310 -31.24 -12.47 7.86
N HIS A 311 -30.33 -12.90 8.75
CA HIS A 311 -30.73 -13.56 9.99
C HIS A 311 -31.01 -12.54 11.10
N LYS A 312 -32.27 -12.48 11.54
CA LYS A 312 -32.77 -11.65 12.65
C LYS A 312 -33.30 -12.54 13.79
N GLY A 313 -33.35 -12.01 15.00
CA GLY A 313 -33.86 -12.71 16.18
C GLY A 313 -32.89 -13.69 16.84
N SER A 314 -33.44 -14.55 17.71
CA SER A 314 -32.69 -15.48 18.56
C SER A 314 -32.00 -16.57 17.74
N LEU A 315 -30.87 -17.05 18.26
CA LEU A 315 -30.11 -18.14 17.66
C LEU A 315 -30.86 -19.48 17.62
N SER A 316 -31.71 -19.74 18.62
CA SER A 316 -32.54 -20.96 18.69
C SER A 316 -33.46 -21.11 17.48
N ASN A 317 -33.88 -20.00 16.87
CA ASN A 317 -34.75 -20.01 15.71
C ASN A 317 -33.97 -20.15 14.38
N GLN A 318 -32.63 -20.13 14.43
CA GLN A 318 -31.75 -20.11 13.27
C GLN A 318 -30.94 -21.41 13.10
N ILE A 319 -31.03 -22.34 14.06
CA ILE A 319 -30.30 -23.62 14.06
C ILE A 319 -31.32 -24.74 14.25
N ASP A 320 -31.12 -25.85 13.55
CA ASP A 320 -32.01 -27.00 13.64
C ASP A 320 -31.79 -27.80 14.95
N ASN A 321 -30.54 -28.15 15.25
CA ASN A 321 -30.13 -28.88 16.46
C ASN A 321 -29.69 -27.96 17.62
N TRP A 322 -30.49 -26.93 17.94
CA TRP A 322 -30.15 -25.91 18.95
C TRP A 322 -29.75 -26.49 20.31
N ASN A 323 -30.45 -27.52 20.79
CA ASN A 323 -30.20 -28.10 22.11
C ASN A 323 -28.78 -28.69 22.21
N ASP A 324 -28.30 -29.35 21.16
CA ASP A 324 -26.95 -29.93 21.14
C ASP A 324 -25.88 -28.84 21.11
N VAL A 325 -26.09 -27.80 20.31
CA VAL A 325 -25.20 -26.63 20.25
C VAL A 325 -25.13 -25.93 21.59
N LYS A 326 -26.30 -25.66 22.20
CA LYS A 326 -26.38 -25.06 23.54
C LYS A 326 -25.63 -25.90 24.56
N LYS A 327 -25.89 -27.21 24.60
CA LYS A 327 -25.21 -28.14 25.51
C LYS A 327 -23.69 -28.13 25.32
N THR A 328 -23.22 -28.08 24.08
CA THR A 328 -21.79 -28.08 23.73
C THR A 328 -21.08 -26.82 24.17
N LEU A 329 -21.73 -25.66 24.08
CA LEU A 329 -21.11 -24.37 24.40
C LEU A 329 -21.31 -23.90 25.84
N THR A 330 -22.32 -24.42 26.54
CA THR A 330 -22.59 -24.08 27.95
C THR A 330 -21.37 -24.46 28.83
N ARG A 331 -20.96 -23.57 29.74
CA ARG A 331 -19.77 -23.70 30.60
C ARG A 331 -18.45 -23.78 29.83
N THR A 332 -18.39 -23.20 28.63
CA THR A 332 -17.15 -23.04 27.86
C THR A 332 -16.84 -21.56 27.65
N GLN A 333 -15.62 -21.24 27.21
CA GLN A 333 -15.25 -19.86 26.84
C GLN A 333 -16.13 -19.26 25.73
N TYR A 334 -16.84 -20.10 24.97
CA TYR A 334 -17.72 -19.69 23.88
C TYR A 334 -19.20 -19.60 24.29
N GLU A 335 -19.52 -19.79 25.57
CA GLU A 335 -20.90 -19.69 26.09
C GLU A 335 -21.54 -18.33 25.77
N SER A 336 -20.75 -17.26 25.81
CA SER A 336 -21.21 -15.90 25.47
C SER A 336 -21.82 -15.79 24.07
N PHE A 337 -21.44 -16.66 23.13
CA PHE A 337 -22.00 -16.67 21.78
C PHE A 337 -23.46 -17.12 21.72
N LEU A 338 -23.95 -17.81 22.75
CA LEU A 338 -25.36 -18.21 22.88
C LEU A 338 -26.29 -17.02 23.19
N HIS A 339 -25.74 -15.95 23.78
CA HIS A 339 -26.52 -14.84 24.36
C HIS A 339 -26.27 -13.49 23.69
N ALA A 340 -25.17 -13.35 22.95
CA ALA A 340 -24.86 -12.12 22.23
C ALA A 340 -25.85 -11.90 21.07
N ASP A 341 -26.95 -11.22 21.39
CA ASP A 341 -28.03 -10.89 20.46
C ASP A 341 -27.83 -9.58 19.71
N ASN A 342 -26.80 -8.79 20.04
CA ASN A 342 -26.52 -7.52 19.36
C ASN A 342 -25.02 -7.31 19.08
#